data_AF-A0A938RLI9-F1
#
_entry.id   AF-A0A938RLI9-F1
#
_cell.length_a   1.000
_cell.length_b   1.000
_cell.length_c   1.000
_cell.angle_alpha   90.00
_cell.angle_beta   90.00
_cell.angle_gamma   90.00
#
_symmetry.space_group_name_H-M   'P 1'
#
loop_
_entity.id
_entity.type
_entity.pdbx_description
1 polymer ?
#
loop_
_entity_poly.entity_id
_entity_poly.type
_entity_poly.pdbx_seq_one_letter_code
_entity_poly.pdbx_strand_id
1 'polypeptide(L)'
;TGALEDHRDLAVPIEQATPFLEYAYGGGYHGSSAGYGCGRHLMAVMPDGQAVKCGFYRDKPLGNTRNMSLMACWMMMEPIPLDRLECRTCSAVDTCRGGCRFRAPHPLAPDPVMCALYGISTSK
;
A
#
# COMPACT_ATOMS: atom_id res chain seq x y z
N THR A 1 -2.94 8.31 7.42
CA THR A 1 -2.29 8.44 8.75
C THR A 1 -1.75 7.13 9.30
N GLY A 2 -1.82 6.01 8.56
CA GLY A 2 -1.12 4.79 8.99
C GLY A 2 -1.71 4.26 10.32
N ALA A 3 -0.87 3.72 11.20
CA ALA A 3 -1.28 3.30 12.54
C ALA A 3 -1.40 4.45 13.57
N LEU A 4 -1.29 5.71 13.13
CA LEU A 4 -1.39 6.90 13.99
C LEU A 4 -2.74 7.62 13.82
N GLU A 5 -3.80 6.88 13.49
CA GLU A 5 -5.14 7.47 13.30
C GLU A 5 -5.68 8.13 14.57
N ASP A 6 -5.42 7.56 15.74
CA ASP A 6 -5.83 8.10 17.04
C ASP A 6 -4.89 9.18 17.58
N HIS A 7 -3.72 9.38 16.96
CA HIS A 7 -2.66 10.30 17.39
C HIS A 7 -2.13 11.12 16.21
N ARG A 8 -3.04 11.81 15.52
CA ARG A 8 -2.73 12.58 14.30
C ARG A 8 -1.77 13.74 14.55
N ASP A 9 -1.70 14.23 15.78
CA ASP A 9 -0.77 15.25 16.24
C ASP A 9 0.70 14.80 16.16
N LEU A 10 0.95 13.48 16.22
CA LEU A 10 2.30 12.90 16.04
C LEU A 10 2.66 12.71 14.56
N ALA A 11 1.71 12.85 13.64
CA ALA A 11 1.94 12.64 12.22
C ALA A 11 2.58 13.89 11.58
N VAL A 12 3.74 13.71 10.95
CA VAL A 12 4.38 14.78 10.20
C VAL A 12 3.53 15.15 8.98
N PRO A 13 3.29 16.44 8.70
CA PRO A 13 2.59 16.87 7.48
C PRO A 13 3.27 16.31 6.22
N ILE A 14 2.46 15.96 5.21
CA ILE A 14 2.96 15.31 3.98
C ILE A 14 4.02 16.19 3.31
N GLU A 15 3.75 17.49 3.23
CA GLU A 15 4.61 18.49 2.61
C GLU A 15 5.99 18.58 3.30
N GLN A 16 6.05 18.31 4.61
CA GLN A 16 7.28 18.29 5.38
C GLN A 16 8.00 16.93 5.29
N ALA A 17 7.25 15.83 5.24
CA ALA A 17 7.81 14.48 5.22
C ALA A 17 8.34 14.06 3.84
N THR A 18 7.66 14.48 2.77
CA THR A 18 7.91 14.03 1.41
C THR A 18 9.35 14.27 0.92
N PRO A 19 10.00 15.42 1.16
CA PRO A 19 11.40 15.63 0.75
C PRO A 19 12.34 14.54 1.27
N PHE A 20 12.09 14.01 2.47
CA PHE A 20 12.96 12.99 3.08
C PHE A 20 12.75 11.58 2.50
N LEU A 21 11.69 11.35 1.71
CA LEU A 21 11.49 10.06 1.06
C LEU A 21 12.53 9.78 -0.03
N GLU A 22 13.24 10.81 -0.52
CA GLU A 22 14.36 10.64 -1.47
C GLU A 22 15.51 9.80 -0.90
N TYR A 23 15.65 9.77 0.43
CA TYR A 23 16.65 8.97 1.14
C TYR A 23 16.21 7.53 1.42
N ALA A 24 14.99 7.14 0.99
CA ALA A 24 14.52 5.78 1.19
C ALA A 24 15.37 4.78 0.40
N TYR A 25 15.76 3.69 1.05
CA TYR A 25 16.50 2.58 0.46
C TYR A 25 15.61 1.35 0.29
N GLY A 26 15.91 0.55 -0.73
CA GLY A 26 15.13 -0.65 -1.11
C GLY A 26 14.39 -0.45 -2.43
N GLY A 27 14.52 -1.40 -3.35
CA GLY A 27 14.01 -1.30 -4.73
C GLY A 27 12.49 -1.43 -4.90
N GLY A 28 11.75 -1.56 -3.80
CA GLY A 28 10.31 -1.65 -3.83
C GLY A 28 9.71 -0.50 -3.04
N TYR A 29 9.44 0.64 -3.67
CA TYR A 29 8.36 1.47 -3.15
C TYR A 29 7.11 0.58 -3.09
N HIS A 30 6.80 -0.13 -4.18
CA HIS A 30 5.80 -1.21 -4.23
C HIS A 30 6.14 -2.20 -5.36
N GLY A 31 6.96 -3.23 -5.11
CA GLY A 31 7.44 -4.21 -6.11
C GLY A 31 6.39 -5.12 -6.74
N SER A 32 5.21 -4.62 -7.12
CA SER A 32 4.20 -5.38 -7.85
C SER A 32 4.77 -5.90 -9.16
N SER A 33 4.47 -7.16 -9.48
CA SER A 33 4.50 -7.64 -10.87
C SER A 33 3.79 -6.65 -11.79
N ALA A 34 4.27 -6.51 -13.03
CA ALA A 34 3.69 -5.61 -14.03
C ALA A 34 2.15 -5.70 -14.08
N GLY A 35 1.49 -4.53 -14.18
CA GLY A 35 0.04 -4.42 -14.33
C GLY A 35 -0.79 -4.40 -13.04
N TYR A 36 -0.19 -4.53 -11.86
CA TYR A 36 -0.92 -4.52 -10.58
C TYR A 36 -0.41 -3.43 -9.64
N GLY A 37 -1.28 -3.00 -8.72
CA GLY A 37 -0.95 -2.07 -7.66
C GLY A 37 -0.25 -2.74 -6.47
N CYS A 38 -0.07 -1.97 -5.41
CA CYS A 38 0.66 -2.40 -4.21
C CYS A 38 0.16 -3.74 -3.63
N GLY A 39 1.13 -4.62 -3.36
CA GLY A 39 0.96 -5.80 -2.52
C GLY A 39 0.76 -7.13 -3.23
N ARG A 40 0.74 -7.20 -4.57
CA ARG A 40 0.47 -8.48 -5.28
C ARG A 40 1.44 -9.62 -4.95
N HIS A 41 2.68 -9.30 -4.60
CA HIS A 41 3.76 -10.26 -4.38
C HIS A 41 4.11 -10.42 -2.90
N LEU A 42 3.29 -9.93 -1.98
CA LEU A 42 3.60 -9.98 -0.56
C LEU A 42 2.39 -10.38 0.27
N MET A 43 2.63 -11.15 1.32
CA MET A 43 1.71 -11.50 2.40
C MET A 43 2.55 -11.59 3.67
N ALA A 44 2.06 -11.06 4.78
CA ALA A 44 2.70 -11.18 6.08
C ALA A 44 1.96 -12.20 6.94
N VAL A 45 2.71 -12.91 7.79
CA VAL A 45 2.14 -13.77 8.83
C VAL A 45 2.43 -13.11 10.18
N MET A 46 1.37 -12.80 10.92
CA MET A 46 1.44 -12.18 12.24
C MET A 46 1.84 -13.21 13.31
N PRO A 47 2.33 -12.78 14.49
CA PRO A 47 2.76 -13.71 15.56
C PRO A 47 1.67 -14.69 16.04
N ASP A 48 0.40 -14.33 15.89
CA ASP A 48 -0.76 -15.18 16.22
C ASP A 48 -1.20 -16.10 15.05
N GLY A 49 -0.41 -16.16 13.99
CA GLY A 49 -0.68 -16.97 12.80
C GLY A 49 -1.63 -16.31 11.80
N GLN A 50 -2.16 -15.11 12.05
CA GLN A 50 -3.00 -14.43 11.06
C GLN A 50 -2.17 -14.10 9.81
N ALA A 51 -2.62 -14.58 8.65
CA ALA A 51 -2.08 -14.15 7.36
C ALA A 51 -2.79 -12.86 6.94
N VAL A 52 -2.04 -11.83 6.57
CA VAL A 52 -2.56 -10.51 6.20
C VAL A 52 -1.86 -10.00 4.95
N LYS A 53 -2.50 -9.07 4.22
CA LYS A 53 -1.90 -8.50 3.00
C LYS A 53 -0.52 -7.91 3.28
N CYS A 54 -0.39 -7.05 4.28
CA CYS A 54 0.89 -6.61 4.83
C CYS A 54 0.70 -6.29 6.32
N GLY A 55 1.78 -5.96 7.05
CA GLY A 55 1.71 -5.72 8.50
C GLY A 55 0.73 -4.62 8.94
N PHE A 56 0.32 -3.73 8.04
CA PHE A 56 -0.71 -2.73 8.31
C PHE A 56 -2.15 -3.27 8.27
N TYR A 57 -2.39 -4.42 7.63
CA TYR A 57 -3.72 -5.01 7.45
C TYR A 57 -4.09 -6.01 8.55
N ARG A 58 -3.64 -5.78 9.79
CA ARG A 58 -3.92 -6.69 10.92
C ARG A 58 -5.40 -7.02 11.06
N ASP A 59 -6.26 -6.03 10.92
CA ASP A 59 -7.71 -6.17 11.10
C ASP A 59 -8.43 -6.74 9.87
N LYS A 60 -7.68 -7.11 8.81
CA LYS A 60 -8.20 -7.68 7.57
C LYS A 60 -7.45 -8.97 7.23
N PRO A 61 -7.59 -10.02 8.06
CA PRO A 61 -6.93 -11.29 7.83
C PRO A 61 -7.46 -11.98 6.57
N LEU A 62 -6.54 -12.62 5.85
CA LEU A 62 -6.79 -13.47 4.69
C LEU A 62 -7.01 -14.94 5.10
N GLY A 63 -6.68 -15.28 6.35
CA GLY A 63 -6.75 -16.63 6.90
C GLY A 63 -5.85 -16.77 8.13
N ASN A 64 -5.74 -17.97 8.69
CA ASN A 64 -4.80 -18.28 9.77
C ASN A 64 -3.93 -19.49 9.41
N THR A 65 -2.62 -19.35 9.51
CA THR A 65 -1.67 -20.40 9.12
C THR A 65 -1.65 -21.60 10.06
N ARG A 66 -2.34 -21.51 11.21
CA ARG A 66 -2.53 -22.64 12.14
C ARG A 66 -3.55 -23.66 11.63
N ASN A 67 -4.47 -23.26 10.75
CA ASN A 67 -5.50 -24.14 10.19
C ASN A 67 -5.57 -24.12 8.66
N MET A 68 -4.83 -23.23 7.99
CA MET A 68 -4.72 -23.13 6.54
C MET A 68 -3.26 -23.19 6.09
N SER A 69 -2.99 -23.66 4.87
CA SER A 69 -1.67 -23.54 4.27
C SER A 69 -1.37 -22.09 3.87
N LEU A 70 -0.08 -21.73 3.77
CA LEU A 70 0.35 -20.41 3.28
C LEU A 70 -0.24 -20.12 1.88
N MET A 71 -0.27 -21.12 1.00
CA MET A 71 -0.85 -20.99 -0.33
C MET A 71 -2.35 -20.69 -0.25
N ALA A 72 -3.09 -21.40 0.60
CA ALA A 72 -4.53 -21.16 0.77
C ALA A 72 -4.79 -19.73 1.27
N CYS A 73 -4.06 -19.25 2.27
CA CYS A 73 -4.14 -17.86 2.74
C CYS A 73 -3.80 -16.86 1.62
N TRP A 74 -2.76 -17.13 0.83
CA TRP A 74 -2.33 -16.27 -0.26
C TRP A 74 -3.40 -16.12 -1.35
N MET A 75 -4.07 -17.22 -1.71
CA MET A 75 -5.10 -17.24 -2.75
C MET A 75 -6.36 -16.45 -2.36
N MET A 76 -6.54 -16.10 -1.08
CA MET A 76 -7.60 -15.21 -0.62
C MET A 76 -7.31 -13.73 -0.94
N MET A 77 -6.08 -13.39 -1.33
CA MET A 77 -5.73 -12.01 -1.64
C MET A 77 -6.33 -11.57 -2.96
N GLU A 78 -7.06 -10.46 -2.95
CA GLU A 78 -7.54 -9.81 -4.17
C GLU A 78 -6.51 -8.78 -4.68
N PRO A 79 -5.82 -9.06 -5.80
CA PRO A 79 -4.92 -8.09 -6.41
C PRO A 79 -5.72 -6.97 -7.07
N ILE A 80 -5.21 -5.74 -7.01
CA ILE A 80 -5.81 -4.58 -7.67
C ILE A 80 -5.07 -4.33 -8.98
N PRO A 81 -5.70 -4.52 -10.15
CA PRO A 81 -5.13 -4.12 -11.44
C PRO A 81 -4.88 -2.60 -11.50
N LEU A 82 -3.80 -2.17 -12.16
CA LEU A 82 -3.48 -0.75 -12.29
C LEU A 82 -4.53 0.02 -13.10
N ASP A 83 -5.16 -0.63 -14.08
CA ASP A 83 -6.21 -0.04 -14.92
C ASP A 83 -7.51 0.25 -14.14
N ARG A 84 -7.68 -0.29 -12.94
CA ARG A 84 -8.79 0.02 -12.04
C ARG A 84 -8.54 1.20 -11.11
N LEU A 85 -7.30 1.67 -11.02
CA LEU A 85 -6.97 2.83 -10.19
C LEU A 85 -7.59 4.10 -10.77
N GLU A 86 -7.96 5.02 -9.88
CA GLU A 86 -8.46 6.33 -10.30
C GLU A 86 -7.37 7.15 -11.00
N CYS A 87 -6.11 6.96 -10.59
CA CYS A 87 -4.93 7.59 -11.19
C CYS A 87 -4.33 6.79 -12.36
N ARG A 88 -5.07 5.86 -12.97
CA ARG A 88 -4.55 4.96 -14.05
C ARG A 88 -3.94 5.67 -15.26
N THR A 89 -4.27 6.95 -15.49
CA THR A 89 -3.72 7.75 -16.60
C THR A 89 -2.56 8.66 -16.18
N CYS A 90 -2.13 8.58 -14.93
CA CYS A 90 -1.04 9.39 -14.40
C CYS A 90 0.32 8.96 -15.00
N SER A 91 1.16 9.93 -15.38
CA SER A 91 2.50 9.69 -15.92
C SER A 91 3.41 8.89 -14.97
N ALA A 92 3.18 8.96 -13.66
CA ALA A 92 3.96 8.24 -12.66
C ALA A 92 3.38 6.85 -12.31
N VAL A 93 2.20 6.45 -12.82
CA VAL A 93 1.49 5.26 -12.32
C VAL A 93 2.26 3.96 -12.56
N ASP A 94 3.02 3.86 -13.65
CA ASP A 94 3.83 2.68 -13.94
C ASP A 94 5.04 2.55 -13.02
N THR A 95 5.55 3.68 -12.51
CA THR A 95 6.67 3.71 -11.56
C THR A 95 6.18 3.58 -10.12
N CYS A 96 5.17 4.38 -9.72
CA CYS A 96 4.67 4.42 -8.35
C CYS A 96 3.66 3.31 -8.04
N ARG A 97 3.08 2.67 -9.07
CA ARG A 97 2.08 1.59 -8.96
C ARG A 97 0.84 1.97 -8.16
N GLY A 98 0.49 3.25 -8.19
CA GLY A 98 -0.58 3.85 -7.39
C GLY A 98 -0.22 4.09 -5.92
N GLY A 99 0.97 3.70 -5.47
CA GLY A 99 1.38 3.85 -4.07
C GLY A 99 0.71 2.86 -3.10
N CYS A 100 0.89 3.13 -1.80
CA CYS A 100 0.44 2.30 -0.69
C CYS A 100 -1.09 2.32 -0.56
N ARG A 101 -1.72 1.16 -0.70
CA ARG A 101 -3.17 1.00 -0.55
C ARG A 101 -3.67 1.20 0.88
N PHE A 102 -2.79 1.09 1.88
CA PHE A 102 -3.15 1.38 3.28
C PHE A 102 -3.19 2.87 3.55
N ARG A 103 -2.39 3.67 2.82
CA ARG A 103 -2.34 5.13 2.98
C ARG A 103 -3.37 5.86 2.13
N ALA A 104 -3.77 5.24 1.01
CA ALA A 104 -4.82 5.76 0.15
C ALA A 104 -6.15 5.90 0.92
N PRO A 105 -6.95 6.96 0.66
CA PRO A 105 -8.25 7.18 1.31
C PRO A 105 -9.24 6.01 1.15
N HIS A 106 -9.15 5.29 0.03
CA HIS A 106 -9.88 4.06 -0.23
C HIS A 106 -9.11 3.20 -1.25
N PRO A 107 -9.51 1.92 -1.48
CA PRO A 107 -8.68 0.96 -2.25
C PRO A 107 -8.28 1.39 -3.66
N LEU A 108 -9.04 2.27 -4.32
CA LEU A 108 -8.79 2.70 -5.71
C LEU A 108 -8.22 4.12 -5.83
N ALA A 109 -8.27 4.92 -4.76
CA ALA A 109 -7.76 6.29 -4.75
C ALA A 109 -6.23 6.35 -4.89
N PRO A 110 -5.66 7.44 -5.41
CA PRO A 110 -4.23 7.68 -5.34
C PRO A 110 -3.72 7.72 -3.90
N ASP A 111 -2.47 7.32 -3.71
CA ASP A 111 -1.76 7.51 -2.44
C ASP A 111 -1.23 8.95 -2.33
N PRO A 112 -1.72 9.75 -1.36
CA PRO A 112 -1.42 11.18 -1.30
C PRO A 112 0.07 11.49 -1.06
N VAL A 113 0.79 10.66 -0.30
CA VAL A 113 2.21 10.89 -0.03
C VAL A 113 3.06 10.51 -1.25
N MET A 114 2.68 9.47 -2.01
CA MET A 114 3.35 9.18 -3.28
C MET A 114 3.05 10.26 -4.31
N CYS A 115 1.81 10.75 -4.38
CA CYS A 115 1.50 11.87 -5.26
C CYS A 115 2.33 13.12 -4.92
N ALA A 116 2.47 13.46 -3.64
CA ALA A 116 3.35 14.56 -3.22
C ALA A 116 4.81 14.34 -3.65
N LEU A 117 5.35 13.12 -3.50
CA LEU A 117 6.72 12.78 -3.92
C LEU A 117 6.95 12.98 -5.42
N TYR A 118 5.93 12.72 -6.24
CA TYR A 118 5.99 12.93 -7.68
C TYR A 118 5.52 14.34 -8.12
N GLY A 119 5.22 15.25 -7.18
CA GLY A 119 4.72 16.60 -7.49
C GLY A 119 3.32 16.64 -8.10
N ILE A 120 2.49 15.63 -7.82
CA ILE A 120 1.14 15.47 -8.38
C ILE A 120 0.11 15.97 -7.38
N SER A 121 -0.72 16.93 -7.80
CA SER A 121 -1.88 17.35 -7.01
C SER A 121 -2.96 16.26 -7.02
N THR A 122 -3.46 15.93 -5.83
CA THR A 122 -4.59 14.99 -5.65
C THR A 122 -5.91 15.71 -5.43
N SER A 123 -5.91 17.04 -5.47
CA SER A 123 -7.12 17.85 -5.37
C SER A 123 -7.97 17.69 -6.62
N LYS A 124 -9.17 17.14 -6.45
CA LYS A 124 -10.34 17.50 -7.25
C LYS A 124 -11.15 18.52 -6.48
#